data_AF-A0A534RPI3-F1
#
_entry.id   AF-A0A534RPI3-F1
#
_cell.length_a   1.000
_cell.length_b   1.000
_cell.length_c   1.000
_cell.angle_alpha   90.00
_cell.angle_beta   90.00
_cell.angle_gamma   90.00
#
_symmetry.space_group_name_H-M   'P 1'
#
loop_
_entity.id
_entity.type
_entity.pdbx_description
1 polymer ?
#
loop_
_entity_poly.entity_id
_entity_poly.type
_entity_poly.pdbx_seq_one_letter_code
_entity_poly.pdbx_strand_id
1 'polypeptide(L)'
;MKHLVTVAAVAVALAGVARGVPPPTVSWQDASHYVGEIVTVEGDVAEARTTGNTCVLEFAPDDPRAFRAILLLPLLTSLPQHPEQLYRGRRVKVSGRIARFQGRPEMLLQAPGYIEVVDVSGPPPAATVAPPPTPPAEEAPSPPRGLAKDLQQRLAQVGDCERARARWREAGTAARELATTLSRCIEGTGYRCHSESAALAPALSELEWAEQQVEASCN
;
A
#
# COMPACT_ATOMS: atom_id res chain seq x y z
N MET A 1 -3.49 49.00 46.64
CA MET A 1 -2.68 47.76 46.53
C MET A 1 -2.98 47.21 45.14
N LYS A 2 -2.25 47.66 44.11
CA LYS A 2 -1.06 47.03 43.48
C LYS A 2 -1.36 45.70 42.78
N HIS A 3 -1.51 45.80 41.44
CA HIS A 3 -1.14 44.86 40.35
C HIS A 3 -1.70 43.42 40.40
N LEU A 4 -2.09 42.73 39.32
CA LEU A 4 -1.41 42.56 38.04
C LEU A 4 -2.42 42.19 36.93
N VAL A 5 -2.18 42.74 35.75
CA VAL A 5 -2.64 42.27 34.45
C VAL A 5 -1.89 40.97 34.12
N THR A 6 -2.58 39.94 33.64
CA THR A 6 -1.91 38.80 33.00
C THR A 6 -2.58 38.51 31.66
N VAL A 7 -1.91 38.93 30.58
CA VAL A 7 -2.23 38.55 29.21
C VAL A 7 -1.73 37.12 29.00
N ALA A 8 -2.63 36.18 28.76
CA ALA A 8 -2.26 34.82 28.38
C ALA A 8 -1.75 34.84 26.93
N ALA A 9 -0.45 34.67 26.74
CA ALA A 9 0.14 34.47 25.43
C ALA A 9 -0.24 33.09 24.91
N VAL A 10 -1.02 33.05 23.83
CA VAL A 10 -1.29 31.83 23.06
C VAL A 10 -0.04 31.50 22.26
N ALA A 11 0.73 30.52 22.72
CA ALA A 11 1.84 29.96 21.96
C ALA A 11 1.27 29.09 20.83
N VAL A 12 1.36 29.58 19.59
CA VAL A 12 1.12 28.78 18.39
C VAL A 12 2.29 27.81 18.25
N ALA A 13 2.06 26.55 18.63
CA ALA A 13 3.01 25.47 18.38
C ALA A 13 3.03 25.17 16.87
N LEU A 14 4.14 25.53 16.22
CA LEU A 14 4.46 25.07 14.87
C LEU A 14 4.71 23.55 14.95
N ALA A 15 3.76 22.76 14.44
CA ALA A 15 3.92 21.32 14.28
C ALA A 15 5.06 21.07 13.28
N GLY A 16 6.24 20.73 13.81
CA GLY A 16 7.34 20.20 13.03
C GLY A 16 6.92 18.88 12.38
N VAL A 17 7.10 18.78 11.06
CA VAL A 17 7.05 17.51 10.35
C VAL A 17 8.12 16.59 10.93
N ALA A 18 7.70 15.63 11.76
CA ALA A 18 8.56 14.57 12.22
C ALA A 18 9.01 13.75 11.00
N ARG A 19 10.26 13.93 10.57
CA ARG A 19 10.94 12.96 9.70
C ARG A 19 11.06 11.68 10.53
N GLY A 20 10.25 10.68 10.21
CA GLY A 20 10.29 9.38 10.88
C GLY A 20 11.69 8.78 10.80
N VAL A 21 12.18 8.21 11.91
CA VAL A 21 13.39 7.39 11.92
C VAL A 21 13.15 6.19 11.01
N PRO A 22 14.03 5.89 10.03
CA PRO A 22 13.85 4.73 9.18
C PRO A 22 13.86 3.45 10.03
N PRO A 23 13.02 2.46 9.70
CA PRO A 23 12.98 1.20 10.43
C PRO A 23 14.36 0.51 10.42
N PRO A 24 14.70 -0.23 11.49
CA PRO A 24 15.98 -0.94 11.55
C PRO A 24 16.07 -1.97 10.41
N THR A 25 17.26 -2.11 9.81
CA THR A 25 17.53 -3.13 8.81
C THR A 25 18.03 -4.41 9.49
N VAL A 26 17.40 -5.54 9.21
CA VAL A 26 17.70 -6.86 9.78
C VAL A 26 17.89 -7.89 8.67
N SER A 27 18.64 -8.95 8.95
CA SER A 27 18.82 -10.05 7.97
C SER A 27 17.56 -10.92 7.91
N TRP A 28 17.30 -11.54 6.76
CA TRP A 28 16.14 -12.44 6.60
C TRP A 28 16.16 -13.64 7.56
N GLN A 29 17.34 -14.10 7.99
CA GLN A 29 17.48 -15.18 8.98
C GLN A 29 16.94 -14.76 10.37
N ASP A 30 17.11 -13.48 10.72
CA ASP A 30 16.72 -12.95 12.03
C ASP A 30 15.26 -12.45 12.06
N ALA A 31 14.61 -12.36 10.90
CA ALA A 31 13.26 -11.82 10.74
C ALA A 31 12.22 -12.43 11.71
N SER A 32 12.39 -13.69 12.09
CA SER A 32 11.47 -14.37 13.03
C SER A 32 11.46 -13.78 14.45
N HIS A 33 12.52 -13.08 14.85
CA HIS A 33 12.61 -12.39 16.14
C HIS A 33 11.84 -11.07 16.18
N TYR A 34 11.54 -10.49 15.02
CA TYR A 34 10.90 -9.18 14.87
C TYR A 34 9.42 -9.29 14.48
N VAL A 35 8.78 -10.42 14.78
CA VAL A 35 7.36 -10.63 14.51
C VAL A 35 6.53 -9.62 15.31
N GLY A 36 5.68 -8.88 14.59
CA GLY A 36 4.88 -7.80 15.16
C GLY A 36 5.54 -6.42 15.05
N GLU A 37 6.77 -6.32 14.53
CA GLU A 37 7.48 -5.04 14.38
C GLU A 37 7.54 -4.57 12.92
N ILE A 38 7.76 -3.26 12.74
CA ILE A 38 8.04 -2.65 11.43
C ILE A 38 9.56 -2.60 11.27
N VAL A 39 10.09 -3.38 10.34
CA VAL A 39 11.53 -3.48 10.06
C VAL A 39 11.80 -3.47 8.55
N THR A 40 13.04 -3.25 8.16
CA THR A 40 13.52 -3.53 6.81
C THR A 40 14.26 -4.85 6.83
N VAL A 41 13.79 -5.85 6.10
CA VAL A 41 14.49 -7.13 5.94
C VAL A 41 15.35 -7.09 4.68
N GLU A 42 16.63 -7.43 4.80
CA GLU A 42 17.56 -7.52 3.69
C GLU A 42 17.95 -8.98 3.42
N GLY A 43 18.07 -9.36 2.15
CA GLY A 43 18.48 -10.71 1.78
C GLY A 43 18.50 -11.00 0.28
N ASP A 44 19.12 -12.11 -0.08
CA ASP A 44 19.13 -12.64 -1.45
C ASP A 44 17.87 -13.49 -1.68
N VAL A 45 17.12 -13.17 -2.74
CA VAL A 45 15.94 -13.93 -3.13
C VAL A 45 16.38 -15.18 -3.90
N ALA A 46 16.32 -16.34 -3.25
CA ALA A 46 16.65 -17.62 -3.89
C ALA A 46 15.61 -18.01 -4.95
N GLU A 47 14.32 -17.80 -4.66
CA GLU A 47 13.24 -18.09 -5.59
C GLU A 47 12.17 -17.00 -5.55
N ALA A 48 11.62 -16.66 -6.72
CA ALA A 48 10.45 -15.81 -6.84
C ALA A 48 9.42 -16.51 -7.72
N ARG A 49 8.17 -16.55 -7.26
CA ARG A 49 7.09 -17.23 -8.00
C ARG A 49 5.81 -16.40 -7.96
N THR A 50 5.14 -16.30 -9.10
CA THR A 50 3.84 -15.64 -9.21
C THR A 50 2.73 -16.68 -9.23
N THR A 51 1.70 -16.48 -8.41
CA THR A 51 0.53 -17.35 -8.32
C THR A 51 -0.70 -16.48 -8.09
N GLY A 52 -1.61 -16.47 -9.07
CA GLY A 52 -2.78 -15.60 -9.07
C GLY A 52 -2.38 -14.13 -8.90
N ASN A 53 -2.87 -13.50 -7.84
CA ASN A 53 -2.67 -12.08 -7.54
C ASN A 53 -1.47 -11.81 -6.61
N THR A 54 -0.56 -12.77 -6.46
CA THR A 54 0.58 -12.66 -5.54
C THR A 54 1.89 -13.03 -6.23
N CYS A 55 2.96 -12.33 -5.89
CA CYS A 55 4.33 -12.76 -6.15
C CYS A 55 5.03 -13.03 -4.82
N VAL A 56 5.52 -14.24 -4.63
CA VAL A 56 6.16 -14.70 -3.38
C VAL A 56 7.67 -14.75 -3.58
N LEU A 57 8.40 -14.08 -2.71
CA LEU A 57 9.86 -14.11 -2.65
C LEU A 57 10.30 -15.02 -1.50
N GLU A 58 11.03 -16.07 -1.84
CA GLU A 58 11.58 -17.08 -0.92
C GLU A 58 13.09 -16.85 -0.80
N PHE A 59 13.58 -16.70 0.43
CA PHE A 59 15.00 -16.50 0.73
C PHE A 59 15.73 -17.83 0.99
N ALA A 60 14.99 -18.84 1.47
CA ALA A 60 15.45 -20.22 1.63
C ALA A 60 14.29 -21.18 1.31
N PRO A 61 14.09 -21.56 0.03
CA PRO A 61 12.97 -22.40 -0.39
C PRO A 61 12.99 -23.81 0.22
N ASP A 62 14.17 -24.30 0.62
CA ASP A 62 14.33 -25.58 1.30
C ASP A 62 13.97 -25.53 2.80
N ASP A 63 13.73 -24.35 3.36
CA ASP A 63 13.33 -24.15 4.75
C ASP A 63 11.88 -23.63 4.87
N PRO A 64 10.92 -24.47 5.29
CA PRO A 64 9.52 -24.08 5.43
C PRO A 64 9.27 -23.08 6.57
N ARG A 65 10.26 -22.79 7.41
CA ARG A 65 10.20 -21.84 8.52
C ARG A 65 10.90 -20.52 8.22
N ALA A 66 11.64 -20.44 7.11
CA ALA A 66 12.32 -19.22 6.69
C ALA A 66 11.34 -18.09 6.38
N PHE A 67 11.83 -16.87 6.48
CA PHE A 67 11.08 -15.68 6.10
C PHE A 67 10.72 -15.66 4.61
N ARG A 68 9.55 -15.13 4.29
CA ARG A 68 9.14 -14.82 2.91
C ARG A 68 8.52 -13.42 2.81
N ALA A 69 8.68 -12.80 1.65
CA ALA A 69 7.97 -11.56 1.31
C ALA A 69 6.90 -11.85 0.25
N ILE A 70 5.73 -11.23 0.39
CA ILE A 70 4.58 -11.44 -0.51
C ILE A 70 4.16 -10.10 -1.08
N LEU A 71 4.25 -9.96 -2.40
CA LEU A 71 3.79 -8.81 -3.15
C LEU A 71 2.34 -9.03 -3.55
N LEU A 72 1.43 -8.14 -3.14
CA LEU A 72 0.04 -8.12 -3.61
C LEU A 72 -0.04 -7.36 -4.95
N LEU A 73 -0.04 -8.10 -6.05
CA LEU A 73 0.04 -7.51 -7.40
C LEU A 73 -1.05 -6.46 -7.71
N PRO A 74 -2.32 -6.64 -7.29
CA PRO A 74 -3.36 -5.62 -7.53
C PRO A 74 -3.08 -4.26 -6.86
N LEU A 75 -2.21 -4.22 -5.85
CA LEU A 75 -1.83 -2.99 -5.15
C LEU A 75 -0.56 -2.35 -5.72
N LEU A 76 0.12 -3.03 -6.66
CA LEU A 76 1.40 -2.63 -7.22
C LEU A 76 1.22 -2.29 -8.71
N THR A 77 0.75 -1.08 -8.98
CA THR A 77 0.32 -0.61 -10.30
C THR A 77 1.45 -0.47 -11.34
N SER A 78 2.71 -0.59 -10.93
CA SER A 78 3.89 -0.36 -11.79
C SER A 78 4.75 -1.59 -12.03
N LEU A 79 4.29 -2.79 -11.66
CA LEU A 79 5.05 -4.02 -11.90
C LEU A 79 4.91 -4.52 -13.35
N PRO A 80 5.97 -5.08 -13.96
CA PRO A 80 5.86 -5.75 -15.25
C PRO A 80 4.99 -7.00 -15.14
N GLN A 81 4.61 -7.59 -16.29
CA GLN A 81 3.80 -8.82 -16.35
C GLN A 81 4.44 -10.01 -15.61
N HIS A 82 5.77 -10.02 -15.48
CA HIS A 82 6.55 -11.07 -14.80
C HIS A 82 7.41 -10.48 -13.68
N PRO A 83 6.81 -10.05 -12.55
CA PRO A 83 7.54 -9.45 -11.44
C PRO A 83 8.54 -10.42 -10.80
N GLU A 84 8.30 -11.73 -10.87
CA GLU A 84 9.20 -12.76 -10.38
C GLU A 84 10.60 -12.67 -11.01
N GLN A 85 10.69 -12.27 -12.29
CA GLN A 85 11.95 -12.14 -13.01
C GLN A 85 12.78 -10.94 -12.52
N LEU A 86 12.15 -9.93 -11.93
CA LEU A 86 12.85 -8.76 -11.39
C LEU A 86 13.60 -9.07 -10.10
N TYR A 87 13.06 -9.98 -9.28
CA TYR A 87 13.56 -10.21 -7.92
C TYR A 87 14.35 -11.50 -7.78
N ARG A 88 14.05 -12.54 -8.58
CA ARG A 88 14.75 -13.82 -8.49
C ARG A 88 16.27 -13.65 -8.64
N GLY A 89 17.03 -14.17 -7.69
CA GLY A 89 18.49 -14.09 -7.67
C GLY A 89 19.05 -12.70 -7.34
N ARG A 90 18.20 -11.75 -6.94
CA ARG A 90 18.62 -10.39 -6.56
C ARG A 90 18.64 -10.25 -5.05
N ARG A 91 19.55 -9.41 -4.56
CA ARG A 91 19.51 -8.90 -3.19
C ARG A 91 18.46 -7.81 -3.09
N VAL A 92 17.57 -7.92 -2.11
CA VAL A 92 16.48 -6.97 -1.90
C VAL A 92 16.43 -6.47 -0.46
N LYS A 93 15.91 -5.26 -0.28
CA LYS A 93 15.45 -4.71 1.00
C LYS A 93 13.95 -4.58 0.95
N VAL A 94 13.25 -5.24 1.88
CA VAL A 94 11.79 -5.18 1.99
C VAL A 94 11.40 -4.56 3.33
N SER A 95 10.58 -3.52 3.30
CA SER A 95 10.19 -2.78 4.50
C SER A 95 8.73 -3.02 4.82
N GLY A 96 8.42 -3.30 6.08
CA GLY A 96 7.03 -3.53 6.48
C GLY A 96 6.90 -4.24 7.82
N ARG A 97 5.66 -4.61 8.14
CA ARG A 97 5.37 -5.40 9.34
C ARG A 97 5.64 -6.87 9.07
N ILE A 98 6.42 -7.50 9.95
CA ILE A 98 6.52 -8.96 9.94
C ILE A 98 5.33 -9.53 10.72
N ALA A 99 4.57 -10.41 10.08
CA ALA A 99 3.49 -11.16 10.68
C ALA A 99 3.83 -12.66 10.70
N ARG A 100 3.19 -13.43 11.59
CA ARG A 100 3.20 -14.89 11.49
C ARG A 100 1.95 -15.34 10.76
N PHE A 101 2.11 -16.14 9.72
CA PHE A 101 1.02 -16.82 9.04
C PHE A 101 1.35 -18.32 8.97
N GLN A 102 0.43 -19.15 9.48
CA GLN A 102 0.62 -20.60 9.60
C GLN A 102 1.96 -21.01 10.26
N GLY A 103 2.43 -20.20 11.22
CA GLY A 103 3.67 -20.44 11.95
C GLY A 103 4.96 -19.94 11.26
N ARG A 104 4.86 -19.44 10.01
CA ARG A 104 5.98 -18.89 9.23
C ARG A 104 6.03 -17.36 9.33
N PRO A 105 7.21 -16.72 9.44
CA PRO A 105 7.33 -15.27 9.40
C PRO A 105 7.18 -14.76 7.96
N GLU A 106 6.31 -13.76 7.76
CA GLU A 106 5.94 -13.25 6.46
C GLU A 106 5.78 -11.73 6.48
N MET A 107 6.07 -11.09 5.36
CA MET A 107 5.81 -9.66 5.17
C MET A 107 4.95 -9.44 3.93
N LEU A 108 3.83 -8.74 4.10
CA LEU A 108 2.94 -8.37 3.01
C LEU A 108 3.31 -6.99 2.47
N LEU A 109 3.66 -6.91 1.19
CA LEU A 109 4.07 -5.69 0.52
C LEU A 109 2.89 -5.13 -0.28
N GLN A 110 2.39 -3.97 0.14
CA GLN A 110 1.16 -3.36 -0.38
C GLN A 110 1.40 -2.11 -1.25
N ALA A 111 2.66 -1.71 -1.44
CA ALA A 111 3.07 -0.57 -2.25
C ALA A 111 4.51 -0.79 -2.77
N PRO A 112 4.88 -0.22 -3.94
CA PRO A 112 6.17 -0.49 -4.56
C PRO A 112 7.36 0.07 -3.77
N GLY A 113 7.16 1.13 -2.96
CA GLY A 113 8.19 1.67 -2.06
C GLY A 113 8.58 0.76 -0.90
N TYR A 114 7.96 -0.42 -0.78
CA TYR A 114 8.31 -1.41 0.25
C TYR A 114 9.32 -2.45 -0.22
N ILE A 115 9.84 -2.37 -1.44
CA ILE A 115 10.89 -3.25 -1.95
C ILE A 115 11.90 -2.51 -2.81
N GLU A 116 13.19 -2.70 -2.51
CA GLU A 116 14.31 -2.12 -3.25
C GLU A 116 15.31 -3.23 -3.61
N VAL A 117 15.89 -3.19 -4.81
CA VAL A 117 16.98 -4.10 -5.20
C VAL A 117 18.31 -3.45 -4.82
N VAL A 118 19.11 -4.12 -3.99
CA VAL A 118 20.33 -3.58 -3.36
C VAL A 118 21.53 -3.51 -4.31
N ASP A 119 21.47 -4.19 -5.45
CA ASP A 119 22.55 -4.16 -6.44
C ASP A 119 22.19 -3.34 -7.68
N VAL A 120 22.55 -2.06 -7.60
CA VAL A 120 22.94 -1.22 -8.73
C VAL A 120 24.30 -0.59 -8.37
N SER A 121 25.34 -1.41 -8.20
CA SER A 121 26.73 -0.95 -8.28
C SER A 121 27.40 -1.43 -9.56
N GLY A 122 26.80 -1.09 -10.70
CA GLY A 122 27.59 -0.55 -11.80
C GLY A 122 27.64 0.96 -11.62
N PRO A 123 28.67 1.67 -12.12
CA PRO A 123 28.46 3.09 -12.44
C PRO A 123 27.11 3.19 -13.18
N PRO A 124 26.34 4.30 -13.07
CA PRO A 124 25.35 4.55 -14.12
C PRO A 124 26.10 4.28 -15.43
N PRO A 125 25.54 3.58 -16.44
CA PRO A 125 26.11 3.73 -17.76
C PRO A 125 26.18 5.24 -17.92
N ALA A 126 27.40 5.76 -17.87
CA ALA A 126 27.64 7.14 -18.12
C ALA A 126 27.05 7.26 -19.50
N ALA A 127 25.89 7.91 -19.55
CA ALA A 127 25.39 8.46 -20.78
C ALA A 127 26.38 9.57 -21.15
N THR A 128 27.58 9.15 -21.57
CA THR A 128 28.13 9.62 -22.82
C THR A 128 27.33 8.93 -23.92
N VAL A 129 26.01 9.19 -23.94
CA VAL A 129 25.42 9.58 -25.19
C VAL A 129 26.12 10.92 -25.44
N ALA A 130 27.22 10.87 -26.19
CA ALA A 130 27.58 12.02 -27.00
C ALA A 130 26.28 12.50 -27.62
N PRO A 131 25.97 13.82 -27.62
CA PRO A 131 24.75 14.29 -28.26
C PRO A 131 24.69 13.59 -29.63
N PRO A 132 23.60 12.89 -29.96
CA PRO A 132 23.47 12.38 -31.32
C PRO A 132 23.78 13.56 -32.25
N PRO A 133 24.49 13.38 -33.38
CA PRO A 133 24.56 14.46 -34.36
C PRO A 133 23.13 14.91 -34.54
N THR A 134 22.84 16.16 -34.18
CA THR A 134 21.49 16.71 -34.22
C THR A 134 20.92 16.28 -35.57
N PRO A 135 19.94 15.35 -35.62
CA PRO A 135 19.31 15.06 -36.89
C PRO A 135 18.84 16.42 -37.40
N PRO A 136 19.05 16.75 -38.69
CA PRO A 136 18.47 17.96 -39.25
C PRO A 136 17.01 17.95 -38.83
N ALA A 137 16.56 19.01 -38.16
CA ALA A 137 15.26 19.07 -37.50
C ALA A 137 14.17 18.47 -38.39
N GLU A 138 13.94 17.16 -38.23
CA GLU A 138 12.86 16.46 -38.86
C GLU A 138 11.73 16.66 -37.87
N GLU A 139 10.88 17.60 -38.26
CA GLU A 139 9.71 18.09 -37.55
C GLU A 139 9.05 16.93 -36.79
N ALA A 140 9.11 17.00 -35.45
CA ALA A 140 8.55 15.94 -34.61
C ALA A 140 7.13 15.65 -35.07
N PRO A 141 6.76 14.38 -35.33
CA PRO A 141 5.41 14.05 -35.77
C PRO A 141 4.44 14.62 -34.74
N SER A 142 3.49 15.42 -35.22
CA SER A 142 2.49 16.04 -34.35
C SER A 142 1.85 14.95 -33.49
N PRO A 143 1.63 15.16 -32.18
CA PRO A 143 1.00 14.15 -31.34
C PRO A 143 -0.29 13.68 -32.02
N PRO A 144 -0.57 12.37 -32.02
CA PRO A 144 -1.73 11.83 -32.72
C PRO A 144 -2.97 12.59 -32.27
N ARG A 145 -3.76 13.08 -33.24
CA ARG A 145 -4.99 13.82 -32.96
C ARG A 145 -5.85 12.98 -32.01
N GLY A 146 -6.14 13.51 -30.82
CA GLY A 146 -6.95 12.83 -29.81
C GLY A 146 -6.20 12.44 -28.53
N LEU A 147 -4.87 12.34 -28.53
CA LEU A 147 -4.09 11.90 -27.37
C LEU A 147 -4.42 12.68 -26.08
N ALA A 148 -4.51 14.00 -26.17
CA ALA A 148 -4.83 14.86 -25.03
C ALA A 148 -6.25 14.58 -24.47
N LYS A 149 -7.22 14.31 -25.36
CA LYS A 149 -8.59 13.96 -24.97
C LYS A 149 -8.62 12.57 -24.33
N ASP A 150 -7.90 11.60 -24.89
CA ASP A 150 -7.83 10.25 -24.35
C ASP A 150 -7.19 10.22 -22.95
N LEU A 151 -6.12 11.00 -22.76
CA LEU A 151 -5.48 11.16 -21.45
C LEU A 151 -6.43 11.80 -20.44
N GLN A 152 -7.12 12.87 -20.84
CA GLN A 152 -8.09 13.56 -19.97
C GLN A 152 -9.22 12.61 -19.56
N GLN A 153 -9.73 11.80 -20.49
CA GLN A 153 -10.80 10.84 -20.20
C GLN A 153 -10.32 9.72 -19.29
N ARG A 154 -9.09 9.22 -19.47
CA ARG A 154 -8.47 8.24 -18.57
C ARG A 154 -8.28 8.79 -17.15
N LEU A 155 -7.80 10.04 -17.02
CA LEU A 155 -7.64 10.69 -15.72
C LEU A 155 -9.00 10.89 -15.01
N ALA A 156 -10.03 11.25 -15.76
CA ALA A 156 -11.39 11.35 -15.22
C ALA A 156 -11.89 9.99 -14.69
N GLN A 157 -11.72 8.90 -15.46
CA GLN A 157 -12.11 7.54 -15.05
C GLN A 157 -11.36 7.08 -13.79
N VAL A 158 -10.05 7.36 -13.69
CA VAL A 158 -9.27 7.07 -12.47
C VAL A 158 -9.85 7.84 -11.28
N GLY A 159 -10.16 9.12 -11.46
CA GLY A 159 -10.77 9.94 -10.41
C GLY A 159 -12.15 9.45 -9.98
N ASP A 160 -12.97 8.92 -10.88
CA ASP A 160 -14.26 8.30 -10.57
C ASP A 160 -14.09 7.03 -9.73
N CYS A 161 -13.18 6.13 -10.14
CA CYS A 161 -12.86 4.91 -9.39
C CYS A 161 -12.35 5.21 -7.97
N GLU A 162 -11.45 6.20 -7.81
CA GLU A 162 -10.94 6.59 -6.49
C GLU A 162 -12.04 7.09 -5.56
N ARG A 163 -12.98 7.90 -6.08
CA ARG A 163 -14.14 8.38 -5.31
C ARG A 163 -15.07 7.23 -4.92
N ALA A 164 -15.35 6.30 -5.83
CA ALA A 164 -16.17 5.13 -5.53
C ALA A 164 -15.55 4.28 -4.41
N ARG A 165 -14.23 4.04 -4.46
CA ARG A 165 -13.49 3.32 -3.40
C ARG A 165 -13.48 4.07 -2.07
N ALA A 166 -13.46 5.40 -2.08
CA ALA A 166 -13.57 6.19 -0.86
C ALA A 166 -14.94 6.02 -0.21
N ARG A 167 -16.03 6.10 -0.98
CA ARG A 167 -17.40 5.87 -0.51
C ARG A 167 -17.59 4.47 0.08
N TRP A 168 -17.07 3.44 -0.59
CA TRP A 168 -17.14 2.07 -0.08
C TRP A 168 -16.43 1.91 1.27
N ARG A 169 -15.26 2.54 1.46
CA ARG A 169 -14.55 2.52 2.75
C ARG A 169 -15.33 3.23 3.86
N GLU A 170 -15.97 4.35 3.54
CA GLU A 170 -16.81 5.09 4.48
C GLU A 170 -18.04 4.26 4.90
N ALA A 171 -18.78 3.71 3.93
CA ALA A 171 -19.92 2.83 4.19
C ALA A 171 -19.52 1.59 5.01
N GLY A 172 -18.38 0.97 4.70
CA GLY A 172 -17.88 -0.19 5.43
C GLY A 172 -17.46 0.15 6.87
N THR A 173 -16.98 1.37 7.12
CA THR A 173 -16.68 1.85 8.48
C THR A 173 -17.96 2.03 9.28
N ALA A 174 -18.96 2.70 8.71
CA ALA A 174 -20.27 2.90 9.34
C ALA A 174 -20.97 1.56 9.67
N ALA A 175 -21.00 0.62 8.72
CA ALA A 175 -21.56 -0.71 8.94
C ALA A 175 -20.84 -1.47 10.06
N ARG A 176 -19.50 -1.37 10.15
CA ARG A 176 -18.70 -2.02 11.19
C ARG A 176 -18.98 -1.43 12.59
N GLU A 177 -19.13 -0.12 12.72
CA GLU A 177 -19.46 0.52 14.00
C GLU A 177 -20.84 0.10 14.51
N LEU A 178 -21.83 0.03 13.62
CA LEU A 178 -23.18 -0.43 13.93
C LEU A 178 -23.21 -1.92 14.29
N ALA A 179 -22.48 -2.76 13.55
CA ALA A 179 -22.33 -4.17 13.87
C ALA A 179 -21.70 -4.38 15.24
N THR A 180 -20.67 -3.58 15.59
CA THR A 180 -20.04 -3.62 16.92
C THR A 180 -21.03 -3.23 18.02
N THR A 181 -21.91 -2.26 17.76
CA THR A 181 -22.95 -1.85 18.70
C THR A 181 -23.98 -2.96 18.92
N LEU A 182 -24.41 -3.63 17.85
CA LEU A 182 -25.28 -4.81 17.93
C LEU A 182 -24.60 -5.96 18.70
N SER A 183 -23.34 -6.28 18.40
CA SER A 183 -22.57 -7.31 19.13
C SER A 183 -22.52 -7.02 20.62
N ARG A 184 -22.24 -5.77 21.01
CA ARG A 184 -22.19 -5.36 22.41
C ARG A 184 -23.54 -5.50 23.12
N CYS A 185 -24.65 -5.29 22.40
CA CYS A 185 -25.98 -5.55 22.94
C CYS A 185 -26.22 -7.04 23.15
N ILE A 186 -25.85 -7.88 22.17
CA ILE A 186 -26.01 -9.34 22.23
C ILE A 186 -25.18 -9.96 23.36
N GLU A 187 -23.97 -9.45 23.60
CA GLU A 187 -23.09 -9.90 24.68
C GLU A 187 -23.53 -9.41 26.07
N GLY A 188 -24.43 -8.42 26.13
CA GLY A 188 -24.97 -7.88 27.37
C GLY A 188 -26.00 -8.80 28.04
N THR A 189 -26.46 -8.41 29.23
CA THR A 189 -27.48 -9.16 29.98
C THR A 189 -28.92 -8.84 29.54
N GLY A 190 -29.11 -7.91 28.60
CA GLY A 190 -30.42 -7.49 28.08
C GLY A 190 -30.76 -8.18 26.75
N TYR A 191 -32.06 -8.36 26.47
CA TYR A 191 -32.53 -9.08 25.27
C TYR A 191 -33.16 -8.17 24.19
N ARG A 192 -33.15 -6.84 24.38
CA ARG A 192 -33.86 -5.88 23.51
C ARG A 192 -32.94 -5.17 22.52
N CYS A 193 -32.29 -5.93 21.63
CA CYS A 193 -31.35 -5.39 20.63
C CYS A 193 -31.99 -4.96 19.30
N HIS A 194 -33.31 -4.72 19.29
CA HIS A 194 -34.06 -4.45 18.05
C HIS A 194 -33.60 -3.15 17.40
N SER A 195 -33.40 -2.08 18.17
CA SER A 195 -32.94 -0.77 17.68
C SER A 195 -31.58 -0.86 16.98
N GLU A 196 -30.64 -1.60 17.56
CA GLU A 196 -29.29 -1.80 17.04
C GLU A 196 -29.33 -2.61 15.76
N SER A 197 -30.13 -3.69 15.74
CA SER A 197 -30.31 -4.50 14.54
C SER A 197 -30.98 -3.73 13.40
N ALA A 198 -31.98 -2.89 13.72
CA ALA A 198 -32.67 -2.04 12.74
C ALA A 198 -31.75 -0.93 12.19
N ALA A 199 -30.83 -0.41 13.00
CA ALA A 199 -29.86 0.58 12.57
C ALA A 199 -28.79 0.00 11.63
N LEU A 200 -28.39 -1.26 11.82
CA LEU A 200 -27.40 -1.92 10.98
C LEU A 200 -27.90 -2.20 9.55
N ALA A 201 -29.18 -2.57 9.39
CA ALA A 201 -29.75 -2.97 8.11
C ALA A 201 -29.51 -1.95 6.96
N PRO A 202 -29.86 -0.65 7.09
CA PRO A 202 -29.61 0.31 6.02
C PRO A 202 -28.11 0.52 5.75
N ALA A 203 -27.24 0.43 6.76
CA ALA A 203 -25.81 0.58 6.56
C ALA A 203 -25.20 -0.57 5.73
N LEU A 204 -25.73 -1.79 5.86
CA LEU A 204 -25.35 -2.91 5.00
C LEU A 204 -25.82 -2.70 3.56
N SER A 205 -27.05 -2.20 3.36
CA SER A 205 -27.54 -1.85 2.02
C SER A 205 -26.73 -0.74 1.35
N GLU A 206 -26.28 0.28 2.10
CA GLU A 206 -25.39 1.31 1.59
C GLU A 206 -24.01 0.76 1.21
N LEU A 207 -23.49 -0.19 1.97
CA LEU A 207 -22.23 -0.87 1.66
C LEU A 207 -22.33 -1.66 0.35
N GLU A 208 -23.41 -2.42 0.17
CA GLU A 208 -23.71 -3.16 -1.08
C GLU A 208 -23.85 -2.20 -2.28
N TRP A 209 -24.55 -1.07 -2.10
CA TRP A 209 -24.67 -0.07 -3.16
C TRP A 209 -23.33 0.61 -3.50
N ALA A 210 -22.48 0.82 -2.49
CA ALA A 210 -21.13 1.33 -2.71
C ALA A 210 -20.24 0.33 -3.45
N GLU A 211 -20.44 -0.98 -3.24
CA GLU A 211 -19.71 -2.03 -3.96
C GLU A 211 -20.05 -2.00 -5.47
N GLN A 212 -21.33 -1.92 -5.81
CA GLN A 212 -21.78 -1.80 -7.20
C GLN A 212 -21.21 -0.57 -7.92
N GLN A 213 -21.06 0.55 -7.21
CA GLN A 213 -20.40 1.74 -7.78
C GLN A 213 -18.91 1.54 -8.03
N VAL A 214 -18.22 0.81 -7.15
CA VAL A 214 -16.80 0.48 -7.38
C VAL A 214 -16.68 -0.39 -8.63
N GLU A 215 -17.52 -1.42 -8.77
CA GLU A 215 -17.55 -2.26 -9.97
C GLU A 215 -17.84 -1.44 -11.24
N ALA A 216 -18.80 -0.52 -11.19
CA ALA A 216 -19.16 0.32 -12.33
C ALA A 216 -18.09 1.36 -12.69
N SER A 217 -17.36 1.90 -11.71
CA SER A 217 -16.42 3.01 -11.93
C SER A 217 -14.97 2.56 -12.16
N CYS A 218 -14.61 1.35 -11.73
CA CYS A 218 -13.24 0.85 -11.75
C CYS A 218 -12.97 -0.22 -12.82
N ASN A 219 -13.98 -0.61 -13.60
CA ASN A 219 -13.87 -1.56 -14.71
C ASN A 219 -13.82 -0.82 -16.06
#